data_AF-A0A8J2X6I9-F1
#
_entry.id   AF-A0A8J2X6I9-F1
#
_cell.length_a   1.000
_cell.length_b   1.000
_cell.length_c   1.000
_cell.angle_alpha   90.00
_cell.angle_beta   90.00
_cell.angle_gamma   90.00
#
_symmetry.space_group_name_H-M   'P 1'
#
loop_
_entity.id
_entity.type
_entity.pdbx_description
1 polymer ?
#
loop_
_entity_poly.entity_id
_entity_poly.type
_entity_poly.pdbx_seq_one_letter_code
_entity_poly.pdbx_strand_id
1 'polypeptide(L)'
;MAAQQLAVNVVDFAKARLPELEALDEELDKNQRDAPRHLRRRARSHTAPFLAKKNPNNPNPTRRARRKPSELLKAHDPHAADVTLRFLETHVWHAKRFAMVDEGGWRRPDYRRDRGLKAALRSLRTAALVFDATAERTVEVAPREWAVGAEGSQVPGGLVRFEVRGCKARDVVAALIGAAPSDAAMALDVPDPRERVDEAPTPSEAIFSQEARRASSAAVAARTDDKINSARHADDRPAPLRAPCLVVPRPAAHGAGGWDVVAPPNWGRPLWHALVRHACGHAGGRKERRLVDAVAAGEDMDAYLQREGPGRPRREKKRWVPVAKKKKPPPAAESKS
;
A
#
# COMPACT_ATOMS: atom_id res chain seq x y z
N MET A 1 -14.98 -3.54 -43.83
CA MET A 1 -13.59 -4.07 -43.77
C MET A 1 -13.58 -5.17 -42.74
N ALA A 2 -13.79 -6.43 -43.15
CA ALA A 2 -13.66 -7.57 -42.25
C ALA A 2 -12.19 -7.70 -41.85
N ALA A 3 -11.88 -7.65 -40.55
CA ALA A 3 -10.53 -7.89 -40.07
C ALA A 3 -10.13 -9.31 -40.48
N GLN A 4 -9.13 -9.45 -41.37
CA GLN A 4 -8.51 -10.75 -41.64
C GLN A 4 -7.91 -11.24 -40.33
N GLN A 5 -8.38 -12.40 -39.85
CA GLN A 5 -7.73 -13.08 -38.73
C GLN A 5 -6.38 -13.58 -39.22
N LEU A 6 -5.31 -12.91 -38.79
CA LEU A 6 -3.95 -13.44 -38.92
C LEU A 6 -3.86 -14.68 -38.01
N ALA A 7 -4.13 -15.85 -38.58
CA ALA A 7 -3.95 -17.13 -37.90
C ALA A 7 -2.47 -17.51 -37.97
N VAL A 8 -1.88 -17.84 -36.83
CA VAL A 8 -0.49 -18.31 -36.75
C VAL A 8 -0.48 -19.84 -36.82
N ASN A 9 0.26 -20.40 -37.78
CA ASN A 9 0.54 -21.84 -37.79
C ASN A 9 1.66 -22.15 -36.78
N VAL A 10 1.28 -22.73 -35.65
CA VAL A 10 2.19 -23.04 -34.53
C VAL A 10 3.28 -24.03 -34.96
N VAL A 11 2.96 -24.98 -35.85
CA VAL A 11 3.90 -26.04 -36.27
C VAL A 11 5.00 -25.46 -37.13
N ASP A 12 4.65 -24.63 -38.11
CA ASP A 12 5.64 -24.02 -39.02
C ASP A 12 6.53 -23.03 -38.27
N PHE A 13 5.95 -22.26 -37.34
CA PHE A 13 6.70 -21.35 -36.47
C PHE A 13 7.71 -22.09 -35.58
N ALA A 14 7.28 -23.21 -34.96
CA ALA A 14 8.16 -24.00 -34.11
C ALA A 14 9.29 -24.68 -34.91
N LYS A 15 8.99 -25.23 -36.09
CA LYS A 15 9.99 -25.84 -36.98
C LYS A 15 11.07 -24.84 -37.42
N ALA A 16 10.67 -23.65 -37.82
CA ALA A 16 11.61 -22.61 -38.25
C ALA A 16 12.54 -22.15 -37.12
N ARG A 17 12.13 -22.31 -35.85
CA ARG A 17 12.86 -21.89 -34.65
C ARG A 17 13.50 -23.05 -33.87
N LEU A 18 13.46 -24.27 -34.40
CA LEU A 18 13.97 -25.46 -33.70
C LEU A 18 15.44 -25.34 -33.28
N PRO A 19 16.38 -24.87 -34.13
CA PRO A 19 17.78 -24.75 -33.73
C PRO A 19 17.99 -23.78 -32.56
N GLU A 20 17.19 -22.70 -32.49
CA GLU A 20 17.24 -21.74 -31.39
C GLU A 20 16.70 -22.34 -30.09
N LEU A 21 15.65 -23.17 -30.18
CA LEU A 21 15.08 -23.85 -29.02
C LEU A 21 16.01 -24.93 -28.47
N GLU A 22 16.71 -25.66 -29.33
CA GLU A 22 17.71 -26.66 -28.93
C GLU A 22 18.89 -26.01 -28.21
N ALA A 23 19.42 -24.91 -28.76
CA ALA A 23 20.47 -24.13 -28.09
C ALA A 23 20.03 -23.62 -26.70
N LEU A 24 18.76 -23.17 -26.58
CA LEU A 24 18.22 -22.75 -25.29
C LEU A 24 18.03 -23.91 -24.29
N ASP A 25 17.62 -25.10 -24.74
CA ASP A 25 17.43 -26.26 -23.86
C ASP A 25 18.77 -26.78 -23.29
N GLU A 26 19.87 -26.62 -24.03
CA GLU A 26 21.22 -26.94 -23.55
C GLU A 26 21.68 -25.99 -22.43
N GLU A 27 21.35 -24.70 -22.53
CA GLU A 27 21.75 -23.69 -21.54
C GLU A 27 20.85 -23.64 -20.30
N LEU A 28 19.59 -24.07 -20.40
CA LEU A 28 18.60 -23.94 -19.33
C LEU A 28 18.70 -25.06 -18.29
N ASP A 29 18.75 -24.69 -17.00
CA ASP A 29 18.58 -25.64 -15.90
C ASP A 29 17.13 -26.17 -15.87
N LYS A 30 16.98 -27.50 -15.85
CA LYS A 30 15.72 -28.23 -16.07
C LYS A 30 14.84 -28.32 -14.81
N ASN A 31 15.20 -27.60 -13.75
CA ASN A 31 14.46 -27.53 -12.48
C ASN A 31 13.17 -26.68 -12.57
N GLN A 32 12.29 -26.98 -13.52
CA GLN A 32 10.97 -26.34 -13.63
C GLN A 32 10.01 -26.93 -12.60
N ARG A 33 9.62 -26.11 -11.61
CA ARG A 33 8.58 -26.44 -10.64
C ARG A 33 7.32 -25.65 -10.94
N ASP A 34 6.17 -26.26 -10.67
CA ASP A 34 4.88 -25.60 -10.76
C ASP A 34 4.85 -24.31 -9.92
N ALA A 35 4.23 -23.27 -10.47
CA ALA A 35 4.06 -22.02 -9.76
C ALA A 35 3.30 -22.25 -8.44
N PRO A 36 3.87 -21.84 -7.28
CA PRO A 36 3.24 -22.02 -5.99
C PRO A 36 1.93 -21.22 -5.92
N ARG A 37 0.97 -21.71 -5.11
CA ARG A 37 -0.42 -21.19 -5.06
C ARG A 37 -0.53 -19.67 -4.86
N HIS A 38 0.40 -19.06 -4.13
CA HIS A 38 0.40 -17.62 -3.84
C HIS A 38 0.84 -16.75 -5.04
N LEU A 39 1.51 -17.33 -6.05
CA LEU A 39 1.88 -16.67 -7.31
C LEU A 39 0.83 -16.87 -8.41
N ARG A 40 -0.04 -17.88 -8.29
CA ARG A 40 -1.10 -18.15 -9.27
C ARG A 40 -2.07 -16.98 -9.40
N ARG A 41 -2.39 -16.58 -10.64
CA ARG A 41 -3.37 -15.53 -10.98
C ARG A 41 -4.61 -16.15 -11.64
N ARG A 42 -5.74 -15.45 -11.58
CA ARG A 42 -6.95 -15.82 -12.33
C ARG A 42 -6.96 -15.09 -13.66
N ALA A 43 -7.27 -15.81 -14.74
CA ALA A 43 -7.45 -15.21 -16.07
C ALA A 43 -8.62 -14.21 -16.06
N ARG A 44 -8.50 -13.17 -16.88
CA ARG A 44 -9.55 -12.16 -17.09
C ARG A 44 -10.36 -12.54 -18.33
N SER A 45 -11.62 -12.12 -18.39
CA SER A 45 -12.44 -12.26 -19.59
C SER A 45 -11.85 -11.49 -20.77
N HIS A 46 -11.97 -12.02 -21.98
CA HIS A 46 -11.57 -11.36 -23.23
C HIS A 46 -12.51 -10.23 -23.65
N THR A 47 -13.73 -10.18 -23.09
CA THR A 47 -14.68 -9.11 -23.34
C THR A 47 -14.25 -7.82 -22.65
N ALA A 48 -14.32 -6.71 -23.38
CA ALA A 48 -14.14 -5.39 -22.78
C ALA A 48 -15.11 -5.22 -21.59
N PRO A 49 -14.69 -4.51 -20.52
CA PRO A 49 -15.56 -4.28 -19.38
C PRO A 49 -16.83 -3.57 -19.83
N PHE A 50 -17.99 -4.13 -19.47
CA PHE A 50 -19.27 -3.47 -19.71
C PHE A 50 -19.25 -2.10 -19.03
N LEU A 51 -19.40 -1.04 -19.82
CA LEU A 51 -19.68 0.28 -19.30
C LEU A 51 -21.08 0.24 -18.70
N ALA A 52 -21.18 0.44 -17.38
CA ALA A 52 -22.47 0.49 -16.71
C ALA A 52 -23.35 1.53 -17.42
N LYS A 53 -24.55 1.12 -17.87
CA LYS A 53 -25.55 2.06 -18.39
C LYS A 53 -25.82 3.07 -17.28
N LYS A 54 -25.51 4.34 -17.54
CA LYS A 54 -25.74 5.43 -16.58
C LYS A 54 -27.22 5.47 -16.24
N ASN A 55 -27.52 5.69 -14.96
CA ASN A 55 -28.88 5.93 -14.51
C ASN A 55 -29.40 7.20 -15.23
N PRO A 56 -30.48 7.14 -16.02
CA PRO A 56 -31.01 8.31 -16.75
C PRO A 56 -31.39 9.47 -15.83
N ASN A 57 -31.63 9.19 -14.55
CA ASN A 57 -31.98 10.18 -13.53
C ASN A 57 -30.78 10.95 -12.96
N ASN A 58 -29.55 10.63 -13.37
CA ASN A 58 -28.37 11.42 -13.01
C ASN A 58 -27.85 12.13 -14.26
N PRO A 59 -28.32 13.36 -14.55
CA PRO A 59 -27.96 14.06 -15.77
C PRO A 59 -26.45 14.21 -15.85
N ASN A 60 -25.93 13.96 -17.05
CA ASN A 60 -24.49 14.04 -17.28
C ASN A 60 -24.02 15.46 -16.93
N PRO A 61 -23.01 15.64 -16.06
CA PRO A 61 -22.44 16.96 -15.84
C PRO A 61 -22.08 17.56 -17.20
N THR A 62 -22.47 18.81 -17.42
CA THR A 62 -22.27 19.50 -18.70
C THR A 62 -20.78 19.48 -19.11
N ARG A 63 -20.47 19.61 -20.40
CA ARG A 63 -19.07 19.71 -20.88
C ARG A 63 -18.28 20.78 -20.09
N ARG A 64 -18.93 21.89 -19.74
CA ARG A 64 -18.36 22.95 -18.92
C ARG A 64 -18.11 22.50 -17.48
N ALA A 65 -19.04 21.77 -16.86
CA ALA A 65 -18.85 21.20 -15.52
C ALA A 65 -17.70 20.18 -15.49
N ARG A 66 -17.61 19.28 -16.47
CA ARG A 66 -16.54 18.25 -16.57
C ARG A 66 -15.14 18.83 -16.79
N ARG A 67 -15.06 20.07 -17.27
CA ARG A 67 -13.79 20.79 -17.51
C ARG A 67 -13.42 21.74 -16.36
N LYS A 68 -14.25 21.84 -15.31
CA LYS A 68 -13.87 22.61 -14.13
C LYS A 68 -12.63 21.95 -13.50
N PRO A 69 -11.59 22.73 -13.14
CA PRO A 69 -10.40 22.19 -12.49
C PRO A 69 -10.74 21.33 -11.25
N SER A 70 -11.74 21.71 -10.47
CA SER A 70 -12.22 20.94 -9.32
C SER A 70 -12.82 19.57 -9.68
N GLU A 71 -13.50 19.44 -10.82
CA GLU A 71 -14.05 18.16 -11.28
C GLU A 71 -12.98 17.26 -11.91
N LEU A 72 -11.98 17.84 -12.55
CA LEU A 72 -10.80 17.12 -13.04
C LEU A 72 -9.94 16.61 -11.87
N LEU A 73 -9.75 17.43 -10.83
CA LEU A 73 -9.06 17.04 -9.59
C LEU A 73 -9.82 15.92 -8.86
N LYS A 74 -11.16 16.02 -8.73
CA LYS A 74 -12.00 14.94 -8.18
C LYS A 74 -11.92 13.63 -8.98
N ALA A 75 -11.73 13.70 -10.30
CA ALA A 75 -11.58 12.51 -11.13
C ALA A 75 -10.20 11.83 -10.95
N HIS A 76 -9.19 12.59 -10.55
CA HIS A 76 -7.84 12.09 -10.22
C HIS A 76 -7.67 11.71 -8.74
N ASP A 77 -8.48 12.27 -7.85
CA ASP A 77 -8.54 11.88 -6.43
C ASP A 77 -9.65 10.85 -6.19
N PRO A 78 -9.33 9.54 -6.09
CA PRO A 78 -10.30 8.52 -5.67
C PRO A 78 -10.84 8.74 -4.25
N HIS A 79 -10.34 9.78 -3.55
CA HIS A 79 -10.60 10.15 -2.17
C HIS A 79 -11.56 11.35 -2.04
N ALA A 80 -11.90 12.02 -3.15
CA ALA A 80 -12.74 13.22 -3.14
C ALA A 80 -14.25 12.95 -3.00
N ALA A 81 -14.66 11.67 -2.97
CA ALA A 81 -16.06 11.25 -2.86
C ALA A 81 -16.59 11.22 -1.42
N ASP A 82 -15.71 11.11 -0.41
CA ASP A 82 -16.11 10.98 0.99
C ASP A 82 -15.35 11.97 1.87
N VAL A 83 -15.95 13.15 2.08
CA VAL A 83 -15.34 14.28 2.82
C VAL A 83 -15.11 13.93 4.31
N THR A 84 -15.73 12.86 4.80
CA THR A 84 -15.69 12.47 6.22
C THR A 84 -14.51 11.57 6.59
N LEU A 85 -13.97 10.84 5.61
CA LEU A 85 -12.93 9.83 5.84
C LEU A 85 -11.62 10.22 5.16
N ARG A 86 -10.52 10.14 5.91
CA ARG A 86 -9.17 10.31 5.37
C ARG A 86 -8.65 8.99 4.80
N PHE A 87 -7.90 9.09 3.71
CA PHE A 87 -7.31 7.95 3.03
C PHE A 87 -5.79 7.99 3.16
N LEU A 88 -5.19 6.81 3.33
CA LEU A 88 -3.75 6.64 3.29
C LEU A 88 -3.21 6.92 1.88
N GLU A 89 -1.98 7.41 1.75
CA GLU A 89 -1.32 7.54 0.43
C GLU A 89 -1.19 6.19 -0.29
N THR A 90 -1.08 5.12 0.48
CA THR A 90 -1.01 3.72 0.02
C THR A 90 -2.40 3.08 -0.14
N HIS A 91 -3.49 3.84 0.01
CA HIS A 91 -4.84 3.28 0.14
C HIS A 91 -5.22 2.39 -1.05
N VAL A 92 -4.97 2.82 -2.29
CA VAL A 92 -5.29 2.01 -3.48
C VAL A 92 -4.55 0.68 -3.48
N TRP A 93 -3.29 0.66 -3.01
CA TRP A 93 -2.51 -0.56 -2.90
C TRP A 93 -3.12 -1.53 -1.88
N HIS A 94 -3.55 -0.98 -0.73
CA HIS A 94 -4.22 -1.73 0.34
C HIS A 94 -5.61 -2.20 -0.09
N ALA A 95 -6.47 -1.35 -0.65
CA ALA A 95 -7.82 -1.68 -1.07
C ALA A 95 -7.87 -2.81 -2.11
N LYS A 96 -6.82 -2.92 -2.95
CA LYS A 96 -6.65 -4.03 -3.90
C LYS A 96 -6.33 -5.39 -3.25
N ARG A 97 -5.83 -5.41 -2.01
CA ARG A 97 -5.25 -6.60 -1.35
C ARG A 97 -5.89 -6.96 -0.01
N PHE A 98 -6.45 -5.98 0.69
CA PHE A 98 -6.96 -6.07 2.06
C PHE A 98 -8.48 -5.89 2.10
N ALA A 99 -9.08 -6.38 3.17
CA ALA A 99 -10.36 -5.85 3.63
C ALA A 99 -10.09 -4.45 4.22
N MET A 100 -10.89 -3.46 3.83
CA MET A 100 -10.73 -2.09 4.32
C MET A 100 -11.83 -1.78 5.32
N VAL A 101 -11.51 -1.09 6.41
CA VAL A 101 -12.45 -0.71 7.49
C VAL A 101 -12.40 0.81 7.75
N ASP A 102 -13.53 1.36 8.17
CA ASP A 102 -13.66 2.76 8.60
C ASP A 102 -13.46 2.83 10.12
N GLU A 103 -12.39 3.47 10.57
CA GLU A 103 -12.09 3.58 12.01
C GLU A 103 -11.28 4.84 12.32
N GLY A 104 -11.72 5.62 13.31
CA GLY A 104 -10.99 6.81 13.77
C GLY A 104 -10.87 7.92 12.73
N GLY A 105 -11.86 8.04 11.83
CA GLY A 105 -11.85 9.00 10.73
C GLY A 105 -10.95 8.63 9.55
N TRP A 106 -10.46 7.39 9.49
CA TRP A 106 -9.60 6.88 8.42
C TRP A 106 -10.15 5.60 7.77
N ARG A 107 -9.91 5.45 6.46
CA ARG A 107 -10.12 4.20 5.73
C ARG A 107 -8.85 3.36 5.71
N ARG A 108 -8.75 2.37 6.59
CA ARG A 108 -7.53 1.59 6.85
C ARG A 108 -7.61 0.11 6.44
N PRO A 109 -6.47 -0.55 6.17
CA PRO A 109 -6.41 -1.99 5.96
C PRO A 109 -6.68 -2.76 7.27
N ASP A 110 -7.67 -3.66 7.25
CA ASP A 110 -7.99 -4.50 8.40
C ASP A 110 -7.21 -5.82 8.39
N TYR A 111 -7.40 -6.66 7.37
CA TYR A 111 -6.68 -7.93 7.21
C TYR A 111 -6.47 -8.28 5.74
N ARG A 112 -5.47 -9.12 5.44
CA ARG A 112 -5.21 -9.60 4.08
C ARG A 112 -6.27 -10.56 3.57
N ARG A 113 -6.70 -10.41 2.32
CA ARG A 113 -7.69 -11.34 1.73
C ARG A 113 -7.11 -12.68 1.29
N ASP A 114 -5.81 -12.75 1.04
CA ASP A 114 -5.11 -13.92 0.50
C ASP A 114 -4.43 -14.79 1.56
N ARG A 115 -4.14 -14.24 2.74
CA ARG A 115 -3.40 -14.91 3.82
C ARG A 115 -4.15 -14.78 5.14
N GLY A 116 -4.05 -15.79 6.00
CA GLY A 116 -4.61 -15.76 7.35
C GLY A 116 -3.57 -15.40 8.41
N LEU A 117 -4.01 -15.18 9.65
CA LEU A 117 -3.17 -14.81 10.80
C LEU A 117 -2.02 -15.78 11.07
N LYS A 118 -2.25 -17.09 10.92
CA LYS A 118 -1.17 -18.11 11.02
C LYS A 118 -0.03 -17.90 10.01
N ALA A 119 -0.33 -17.37 8.82
CA ALA A 119 0.70 -17.06 7.84
C ALA A 119 1.49 -15.81 8.24
N ALA A 120 0.83 -14.81 8.84
CA ALA A 120 1.51 -13.65 9.43
C ALA A 120 2.43 -14.06 10.58
N LEU A 121 1.95 -14.92 11.50
CA LEU A 121 2.77 -15.46 12.60
C LEU A 121 4.03 -16.18 12.09
N ARG A 122 3.89 -17.04 11.07
CA ARG A 122 5.05 -17.68 10.42
C ARG A 122 5.99 -16.67 9.76
N SER A 123 5.44 -15.62 9.17
CA SER A 123 6.23 -14.56 8.53
C SER A 123 7.03 -13.77 9.56
N LEU A 124 6.48 -13.55 10.77
CA LEU A 124 7.21 -12.88 11.85
C LEU A 124 8.50 -13.62 12.24
N ARG A 125 8.45 -14.97 12.24
CA ARG A 125 9.58 -15.84 12.58
C ARG A 125 10.58 -16.05 11.43
N THR A 126 10.18 -15.91 10.18
CA THR A 126 11.01 -16.28 9.00
C THR A 126 11.33 -15.12 8.06
N ALA A 127 10.64 -14.00 8.21
CA ALA A 127 10.68 -12.84 7.32
C ALA A 127 10.43 -11.54 8.14
N ALA A 128 10.04 -10.48 7.43
CA ALA A 128 9.56 -9.24 8.02
C ALA A 128 8.10 -9.00 7.61
N LEU A 129 7.34 -8.27 8.43
CA LEU A 129 6.02 -7.76 8.13
C LEU A 129 6.06 -6.24 8.12
N VAL A 130 5.52 -5.64 7.06
CA VAL A 130 5.43 -4.19 6.91
C VAL A 130 4.00 -3.72 7.17
N PHE A 131 3.83 -2.67 7.96
CA PHE A 131 2.54 -2.07 8.29
C PHE A 131 2.53 -0.58 7.94
N ASP A 132 1.40 -0.09 7.46
CA ASP A 132 1.17 1.35 7.31
C ASP A 132 0.49 1.87 8.58
N ALA A 133 1.24 2.62 9.38
CA ALA A 133 0.81 3.22 10.63
C ALA A 133 0.59 4.73 10.52
N THR A 134 0.52 5.28 9.30
CA THR A 134 0.32 6.71 9.04
C THR A 134 -0.98 7.27 9.64
N ALA A 135 -1.99 6.42 9.84
CA ALA A 135 -3.24 6.82 10.48
C ALA A 135 -3.10 7.09 11.99
N GLU A 136 -2.00 6.67 12.61
CA GLU A 136 -1.67 7.04 13.99
C GLU A 136 -1.18 8.48 13.98
N ARG A 137 -1.88 9.35 14.72
CA ARG A 137 -1.56 10.78 14.71
C ARG A 137 -0.22 11.02 15.41
N THR A 138 0.67 11.73 14.73
CA THR A 138 1.86 12.34 15.32
C THR A 138 1.52 13.75 15.79
N VAL A 139 1.93 14.11 17.01
CA VAL A 139 1.84 15.48 17.53
C VAL A 139 3.26 15.97 17.74
N GLU A 140 3.61 17.07 17.10
CA GLU A 140 4.88 17.77 17.33
C GLU A 140 4.67 18.74 18.48
N VAL A 141 5.51 18.65 19.51
CA VAL A 141 5.48 19.54 20.69
C VAL A 141 6.76 20.36 20.67
N ALA A 142 6.61 21.68 20.60
CA ALA A 142 7.72 22.64 20.64
C ALA A 142 7.61 23.51 21.90
N PRO A 143 8.74 23.90 22.53
CA PRO A 143 8.78 24.92 23.56
C PRO A 143 8.10 26.22 23.12
N ARG A 144 7.47 26.92 24.06
CA ARG A 144 6.72 28.16 23.78
C ARG A 144 7.63 29.27 23.25
N GLU A 145 8.90 29.32 23.64
CA GLU A 145 9.87 30.27 23.08
C GLU A 145 10.08 30.12 21.56
N TRP A 146 9.86 28.93 20.97
CA TRP A 146 9.96 28.71 19.51
C TRP A 146 8.72 29.20 18.76
N ALA A 147 7.66 29.58 19.48
CA ALA A 147 6.43 30.14 18.91
C ALA A 147 6.47 31.67 18.77
N VAL A 148 7.53 32.35 19.25
CA VAL A 148 7.68 33.80 19.12
C VAL A 148 8.04 34.14 17.67
N GLY A 149 7.02 34.43 16.85
CA GLY A 149 7.17 34.87 15.46
C GLY A 149 6.46 34.01 14.40
N ALA A 150 5.89 32.86 14.77
CA ALA A 150 5.15 32.02 13.84
C ALA A 150 3.65 32.36 13.83
N GLU A 151 3.29 33.59 13.43
CA GLU A 151 1.93 33.85 12.95
C GLU A 151 1.74 33.10 11.63
N GLY A 152 0.93 32.04 11.68
CA GLY A 152 0.34 31.43 10.51
C GLY A 152 1.25 30.47 9.74
N SER A 153 1.29 29.21 10.16
CA SER A 153 1.02 28.14 9.19
C SER A 153 0.55 26.88 9.91
N GLN A 154 -0.74 26.60 9.78
CA GLN A 154 -1.32 25.30 10.09
C GLN A 154 -0.51 24.25 9.32
N VAL A 155 0.22 23.37 10.03
CA VAL A 155 1.10 22.36 9.42
C VAL A 155 0.38 21.63 8.28
N PRO A 156 0.71 21.91 6.99
CA PRO A 156 0.22 21.12 5.89
C PRO A 156 1.20 19.94 5.76
N GLY A 157 0.79 18.78 6.26
CA GLY A 157 1.51 17.54 6.00
C GLY A 157 1.73 16.70 7.26
N GLY A 158 0.84 15.75 7.51
CA GLY A 158 1.12 14.67 8.44
C GLY A 158 2.32 13.86 7.94
N LEU A 159 3.18 13.40 8.86
CA LEU A 159 4.25 12.46 8.52
C LEU A 159 3.63 11.11 8.14
N VAL A 160 4.26 10.41 7.21
CA VAL A 160 3.96 8.99 6.96
C VAL A 160 4.81 8.14 7.88
N ARG A 161 4.23 7.07 8.43
CA ARG A 161 4.94 6.14 9.32
C ARG A 161 4.68 4.72 8.88
N PHE A 162 5.76 3.99 8.64
CA PHE A 162 5.74 2.58 8.34
C PHE A 162 6.43 1.80 9.44
N GLU A 163 5.86 0.66 9.80
CA GLU A 163 6.44 -0.23 10.81
C GLU A 163 6.93 -1.49 10.11
N VAL A 164 8.15 -1.90 10.41
CA VAL A 164 8.75 -3.14 9.90
C VAL A 164 9.04 -4.03 11.10
N ARG A 165 8.40 -5.19 11.19
CA ARG A 165 8.47 -6.09 12.36
C ARG A 165 8.90 -7.49 11.95
N GLY A 166 9.53 -8.24 12.86
CA GLY A 166 9.94 -9.63 12.66
C GLY A 166 11.44 -9.83 12.50
N CYS A 167 11.86 -11.08 12.38
CA CYS A 167 13.28 -11.45 12.46
C CYS A 167 14.15 -10.84 11.35
N LYS A 168 13.60 -10.60 10.15
CA LYS A 168 14.31 -9.97 9.03
C LYS A 168 14.02 -8.48 8.89
N ALA A 169 13.40 -7.85 9.90
CA ALA A 169 13.09 -6.42 9.83
C ALA A 169 14.36 -5.57 9.65
N ARG A 170 15.47 -5.98 10.26
CA ARG A 170 16.77 -5.31 10.13
C ARG A 170 17.23 -5.27 8.67
N ASP A 171 17.19 -6.41 8.00
CA ASP A 171 17.62 -6.56 6.60
C ASP A 171 16.74 -5.73 5.66
N VAL A 172 15.43 -5.70 5.91
CA VAL A 172 14.47 -4.92 5.10
C VAL A 172 14.74 -3.42 5.24
N VAL A 173 14.98 -2.94 6.45
CA VAL A 173 15.31 -1.53 6.70
C VAL A 173 16.68 -1.19 6.15
N ALA A 174 17.66 -2.10 6.30
CA ALA A 174 19.00 -1.93 5.75
C ALA A 174 18.97 -1.79 4.22
N ALA A 175 18.18 -2.63 3.55
CA ALA A 175 18.00 -2.56 2.11
C ALA A 175 17.24 -1.31 1.65
N LEU A 176 16.36 -0.75 2.49
CA LEU A 176 15.69 0.52 2.21
C LEU A 176 16.67 1.69 2.29
N ILE A 177 17.46 1.78 3.37
CA ILE A 177 18.32 2.95 3.62
C ILE A 177 19.69 2.84 2.95
N GLY A 178 20.12 1.65 2.52
CA GLY A 178 21.44 1.41 1.94
C GLY A 178 22.57 1.28 2.98
N ALA A 179 22.23 1.09 4.25
CA ALA A 179 23.19 0.96 5.37
C ALA A 179 22.60 0.11 6.50
N ALA A 180 23.44 -0.43 7.39
CA ALA A 180 22.96 -1.16 8.56
C ALA A 180 22.26 -0.20 9.55
N PRO A 181 21.01 -0.46 9.97
CA PRO A 181 20.34 0.38 10.95
C PRO A 181 20.96 0.19 12.34
N SER A 182 20.99 1.29 13.08
CA SER A 182 21.42 1.37 14.48
C SER A 182 20.29 0.94 15.43
N ASP A 183 20.68 0.61 16.67
CA ASP A 183 19.77 0.40 17.80
C ASP A 183 19.44 1.73 18.52
N ALA A 184 19.92 2.86 18.00
CA ALA A 184 19.47 4.21 18.33
C ALA A 184 18.68 4.84 17.16
N ALA A 185 17.88 5.86 17.45
CA ALA A 185 17.15 6.58 16.41
C ALA A 185 18.12 7.31 15.46
N MET A 186 17.84 7.28 14.16
CA MET A 186 18.68 7.87 13.12
C MET A 186 17.85 8.83 12.26
N ALA A 187 18.29 10.07 12.14
CA ALA A 187 17.75 11.02 11.18
C ALA A 187 18.67 11.04 9.94
N LEU A 188 18.12 10.66 8.78
CA LEU A 188 18.86 10.33 7.56
C LEU A 188 18.20 10.96 6.34
N ASP A 189 19.00 11.40 5.39
CA ASP A 189 18.58 11.67 4.03
C ASP A 189 18.82 10.41 3.18
N VAL A 190 17.74 9.68 2.92
CA VAL A 190 17.74 8.40 2.20
C VAL A 190 17.47 8.66 0.70
N PRO A 191 18.30 8.17 -0.23
CA PRO A 191 18.03 8.28 -1.65
C PRO A 191 16.68 7.67 -2.05
N ASP A 192 16.02 8.22 -3.07
CA ASP A 192 14.73 7.72 -3.54
C ASP A 192 14.82 6.22 -3.90
N PRO A 193 14.09 5.34 -3.20
CA PRO A 193 14.24 3.90 -3.38
C PRO A 193 13.66 3.39 -4.72
N ARG A 194 13.02 4.26 -5.50
CA ARG A 194 12.61 3.97 -6.89
C ARG A 194 13.79 4.05 -7.86
N GLU A 195 14.79 4.85 -7.53
CA GLU A 195 15.89 5.22 -8.40
C GLU A 195 17.04 4.21 -8.40
N ARG A 196 17.04 3.26 -7.45
CA ARG A 196 18.01 2.15 -7.31
C ARG A 196 19.45 2.63 -7.45
N VAL A 197 19.79 3.65 -6.68
CA VAL A 197 21.14 4.18 -6.62
C VAL A 197 21.83 3.58 -5.40
N ASP A 198 23.03 3.05 -5.59
CA ASP A 198 23.88 2.51 -4.50
C ASP A 198 24.60 3.65 -3.77
N GLU A 199 23.85 4.68 -3.39
CA GLU A 199 24.33 5.82 -2.61
C GLU A 199 24.03 5.59 -1.12
N ALA A 200 25.02 5.83 -0.27
CA ALA A 200 24.84 5.73 1.17
C ALA A 200 23.90 6.84 1.70
N PRO A 201 23.12 6.55 2.76
CA PRO A 201 22.30 7.55 3.41
C PRO A 201 23.20 8.54 4.16
N THR A 202 22.82 9.81 4.18
CA THR A 202 23.59 10.85 4.88
C THR A 202 22.86 11.28 6.16
N PRO A 203 23.53 11.38 7.32
CA PRO A 203 22.91 11.94 8.52
C PRO A 203 22.36 13.34 8.27
N SER A 204 21.11 13.59 8.66
CA SER A 204 20.42 14.86 8.38
C SER A 204 19.25 15.10 9.33
N GLU A 205 19.15 16.33 9.84
CA GLU A 205 18.04 16.77 10.71
C GLU A 205 16.89 17.40 9.90
N ALA A 206 16.95 17.35 8.57
CA ALA A 206 15.94 17.92 7.67
C ALA A 206 14.52 17.40 7.93
N ILE A 207 14.38 16.21 8.54
CA ILE A 207 13.08 15.66 8.95
C ILE A 207 12.37 16.50 10.02
N PHE A 208 13.12 17.23 10.85
CA PHE A 208 12.55 18.08 11.90
C PHE A 208 12.20 19.48 11.37
N SER A 209 12.84 19.96 10.30
CA SER A 209 12.52 21.24 9.67
C SER A 209 11.24 21.16 8.83
N GLN A 210 10.27 22.04 9.12
CA GLN A 210 9.02 22.10 8.35
C GLN A 210 9.26 22.52 6.89
N GLU A 211 10.18 23.44 6.65
CA GLU A 211 10.50 23.93 5.31
C GLU A 211 11.15 22.84 4.46
N ALA A 212 12.12 22.12 5.03
CA ALA A 212 12.78 21.01 4.36
C ALA A 212 11.80 19.88 4.03
N ARG A 213 10.90 19.53 4.96
CA ARG A 213 9.82 18.55 4.72
C ARG A 213 8.93 18.97 3.56
N ARG A 214 8.50 20.23 3.49
CA ARG A 214 7.65 20.74 2.41
C ARG A 214 8.37 20.72 1.06
N ALA A 215 9.62 21.17 1.02
CA ALA A 215 10.44 21.17 -0.17
C ALA A 215 10.62 19.74 -0.72
N SER A 216 10.99 18.79 0.15
CA SER A 216 11.13 17.37 -0.22
C SER A 216 9.80 16.76 -0.69
N SER A 217 8.69 17.04 0.01
CA SER A 217 7.35 16.56 -0.36
C SER A 217 6.88 17.09 -1.72
N ALA A 218 7.23 18.33 -2.06
CA ALA A 218 6.91 18.93 -3.36
C ALA A 218 7.80 18.34 -4.47
N ALA A 219 9.09 18.17 -4.21
CA ALA A 219 10.04 17.59 -5.16
C ALA A 219 9.65 16.15 -5.55
N VAL A 220 9.32 15.30 -4.57
CA VAL A 220 8.94 13.91 -4.84
C VAL A 220 7.60 13.81 -5.58
N ALA A 221 6.64 14.71 -5.29
CA ALA A 221 5.36 14.77 -6.00
C ALA A 221 5.54 15.14 -7.49
N ALA A 222 6.51 16.00 -7.81
CA ALA A 222 6.82 16.38 -9.18
C ALA A 222 7.61 15.30 -9.98
N ARG A 223 8.30 14.39 -9.28
CA ARG A 223 9.15 13.32 -9.83
C ARG A 223 8.37 12.00 -9.94
N THR A 224 7.59 11.88 -11.02
CA THR A 224 6.75 10.72 -11.31
C THR A 224 7.58 9.52 -11.80
N ASP A 225 7.03 8.31 -11.64
CA ASP A 225 7.69 7.06 -12.07
C ASP A 225 7.99 7.05 -13.57
N ASP A 226 7.12 7.64 -14.40
CA ASP A 226 7.33 7.73 -15.85
C ASP A 226 8.56 8.57 -16.19
N LYS A 227 8.77 9.69 -15.48
CA LYS A 227 9.96 10.54 -15.65
C LYS A 227 11.23 9.83 -15.20
N ILE A 228 11.15 9.10 -14.09
CA ILE A 228 12.28 8.28 -13.60
C ILE A 228 12.64 7.21 -14.63
N ASN A 229 11.64 6.51 -15.16
CA ASN A 229 11.86 5.44 -16.14
C ASN A 229 12.40 6.00 -17.47
N SER A 230 11.91 7.14 -17.95
CA SER A 230 12.43 7.76 -19.19
C SER A 230 13.87 8.25 -19.03
N ALA A 231 14.27 8.70 -17.83
CA ALA A 231 15.61 9.19 -17.55
C ALA A 231 16.60 8.08 -17.12
N ARG A 232 16.15 6.82 -16.95
CA ARG A 232 16.98 5.74 -16.39
C ARG A 232 18.23 5.44 -17.22
N HIS A 233 18.13 5.59 -18.53
CA HIS A 233 19.21 5.31 -19.48
C HIS A 233 19.78 6.59 -20.13
N ALA A 234 19.45 7.77 -19.59
CA ALA A 234 20.02 9.01 -20.06
C ALA A 234 21.40 9.23 -19.44
N ASP A 235 22.36 9.68 -20.25
CA ASP A 235 23.72 9.99 -19.78
C ASP A 235 23.71 11.15 -18.75
N ASP A 236 22.84 12.15 -18.96
CA ASP A 236 22.67 13.32 -18.07
C ASP A 236 21.55 13.14 -17.04
N ARG A 237 21.56 12.01 -16.31
CA ARG A 237 20.52 11.72 -15.34
C ARG A 237 20.57 12.71 -14.16
N PRO A 238 19.45 13.34 -13.77
CA PRO A 238 19.43 14.22 -12.60
C PRO A 238 19.68 13.42 -11.32
N ALA A 239 20.42 14.00 -10.37
CA ALA A 239 20.71 13.39 -9.08
C ALA A 239 19.43 12.85 -8.40
N PRO A 240 19.52 11.73 -7.66
CA PRO A 240 18.37 11.14 -7.00
C PRO A 240 17.82 12.11 -5.95
N LEU A 241 16.49 12.16 -5.84
CA LEU A 241 15.87 12.88 -4.72
C LEU A 241 16.23 12.20 -3.41
N ARG A 242 16.33 12.98 -2.34
CA ARG A 242 16.60 12.48 -0.99
C ARG A 242 15.37 12.69 -0.10
N ALA A 243 14.97 11.62 0.56
CA ALA A 243 13.89 11.58 1.53
C ALA A 243 14.48 11.82 2.92
N PRO A 244 14.16 12.94 3.60
CA PRO A 244 14.47 13.05 5.01
C PRO A 244 13.63 12.02 5.74
N CYS A 245 14.27 11.14 6.49
CA CYS A 245 13.66 9.99 7.12
C CYS A 245 14.17 9.87 8.55
N LEU A 246 13.27 9.57 9.47
CA LEU A 246 13.61 9.18 10.84
C LEU A 246 13.39 7.67 10.96
N VAL A 247 14.47 6.94 11.24
CA VAL A 247 14.45 5.50 11.49
C VAL A 247 14.57 5.28 12.99
N VAL A 248 13.52 4.72 13.59
CA VAL A 248 13.44 4.54 15.05
C VAL A 248 13.42 3.04 15.36
N PRO A 249 14.36 2.51 16.16
CA PRO A 249 14.33 1.14 16.61
C PRO A 249 13.12 0.90 17.52
N ARG A 250 12.47 -0.24 17.35
CA ARG A 250 11.32 -0.66 18.13
C ARG A 250 11.60 -2.01 18.79
N PRO A 251 12.26 -2.01 19.96
CA PRO A 251 12.51 -3.24 20.69
C PRO A 251 11.19 -3.90 21.07
N ALA A 252 11.15 -5.23 20.99
CA ALA A 252 10.04 -6.02 21.51
C ALA A 252 10.52 -7.45 21.81
N ALA A 253 9.86 -8.09 22.76
CA ALA A 253 10.14 -9.47 23.12
C ALA A 253 9.70 -10.46 22.02
N HIS A 254 10.09 -11.73 22.20
CA HIS A 254 9.61 -12.86 21.39
C HIS A 254 9.81 -12.72 19.87
N GLY A 255 10.85 -12.00 19.44
CA GLY A 255 11.16 -11.79 18.02
C GLY A 255 10.15 -10.89 17.29
N ALA A 256 9.28 -10.20 18.03
CA ALA A 256 8.34 -9.23 17.47
C ALA A 256 9.00 -7.87 17.19
N GLY A 257 10.28 -7.68 17.54
CA GLY A 257 11.04 -6.43 17.36
C GLY A 257 11.08 -5.90 15.93
N GLY A 258 11.50 -4.66 15.76
CA GLY A 258 11.50 -4.02 14.45
C GLY A 258 11.99 -2.58 14.44
N TRP A 259 11.60 -1.85 13.41
CA TRP A 259 11.91 -0.42 13.22
C TRP A 259 10.70 0.32 12.66
N ASP A 260 10.62 1.60 13.00
CA ASP A 260 9.72 2.55 12.37
C ASP A 260 10.49 3.41 11.39
N VAL A 261 9.92 3.60 10.21
CA VAL A 261 10.41 4.51 9.19
C VAL A 261 9.40 5.64 9.06
N VAL A 262 9.80 6.84 9.42
CA VAL A 262 8.99 8.05 9.38
C VAL A 262 9.53 8.99 8.31
N ALA A 263 8.65 9.54 7.47
CA ALA A 263 9.03 10.42 6.37
C ALA A 263 7.97 11.53 6.14
N PRO A 264 8.27 12.57 5.35
CA PRO A 264 7.29 13.57 4.94
C PRO A 264 6.16 12.97 4.10
N PRO A 265 5.02 13.68 3.95
CA PRO A 265 3.98 13.27 3.01
C PRO A 265 4.50 13.17 1.57
N ASN A 266 3.76 12.48 0.71
CA ASN A 266 4.09 12.09 -0.67
C ASN A 266 5.23 11.07 -0.82
N TRP A 267 6.06 10.87 0.20
CA TRP A 267 7.03 9.77 0.23
C TRP A 267 6.39 8.40 0.56
N GLY A 268 5.11 8.37 0.94
CA GLY A 268 4.46 7.15 1.37
C GLY A 268 4.44 6.07 0.30
N ARG A 269 4.13 6.41 -0.96
CA ARG A 269 4.09 5.41 -2.06
C ARG A 269 5.49 4.87 -2.43
N PRO A 270 6.52 5.72 -2.66
CA PRO A 270 7.89 5.26 -2.91
C PRO A 270 8.42 4.32 -1.82
N LEU A 271 8.33 4.75 -0.55
CA LEU A 271 8.85 4.00 0.59
C LEU A 271 8.05 2.71 0.80
N TRP A 272 6.72 2.76 0.71
CA TRP A 272 5.88 1.56 0.84
C TRP A 272 6.23 0.49 -0.19
N HIS A 273 6.39 0.89 -1.45
CA HIS A 273 6.72 -0.06 -2.52
C HIS A 273 8.10 -0.69 -2.32
N ALA A 274 9.07 0.07 -1.82
CA ALA A 274 10.40 -0.43 -1.49
C ALA A 274 10.36 -1.41 -0.31
N LEU A 275 9.76 -1.00 0.81
CA LEU A 275 9.62 -1.85 2.01
C LEU A 275 8.92 -3.17 1.70
N VAL A 276 7.79 -3.12 0.97
CA VAL A 276 7.06 -4.33 0.58
C VAL A 276 7.88 -5.22 -0.35
N ARG A 277 8.70 -4.64 -1.24
CA ARG A 277 9.59 -5.40 -2.13
C ARG A 277 10.65 -6.15 -1.32
N HIS A 278 11.35 -5.46 -0.43
CA HIS A 278 12.39 -6.04 0.42
C HIS A 278 11.83 -7.05 1.42
N ALA A 279 10.61 -6.82 1.92
CA ALA A 279 9.88 -7.79 2.73
C ALA A 279 9.26 -8.95 1.92
N CYS A 280 9.59 -9.10 0.63
CA CYS A 280 9.05 -10.15 -0.26
C CYS A 280 7.51 -10.22 -0.28
N GLY A 281 6.85 -9.07 -0.22
CA GLY A 281 5.40 -8.97 -0.29
C GLY A 281 4.67 -9.27 1.03
N HIS A 282 5.38 -9.35 2.16
CA HIS A 282 4.81 -9.52 3.50
C HIS A 282 4.44 -8.15 4.09
N ALA A 283 3.18 -7.75 3.89
CA ALA A 283 2.59 -6.59 4.57
C ALA A 283 1.35 -7.01 5.35
N GLY A 284 1.10 -6.41 6.50
CA GLY A 284 -0.04 -6.71 7.35
C GLY A 284 -1.01 -5.54 7.46
N GLY A 285 -2.24 -5.84 7.88
CA GLY A 285 -3.25 -4.86 8.25
C GLY A 285 -3.34 -4.77 9.77
N ARG A 286 -4.41 -4.13 10.24
CA ARG A 286 -4.72 -3.96 11.66
C ARG A 286 -4.74 -5.28 12.44
N LYS A 287 -5.34 -6.35 11.91
CA LYS A 287 -5.41 -7.65 12.60
C LYS A 287 -4.04 -8.32 12.71
N GLU A 288 -3.26 -8.33 11.63
CA GLU A 288 -1.90 -8.86 11.68
C GLU A 288 -1.01 -8.03 12.62
N ARG A 289 -1.22 -6.71 12.73
CA ARG A 289 -0.49 -5.86 13.67
C ARG A 289 -0.82 -6.21 15.12
N ARG A 290 -2.11 -6.34 15.46
CA ARG A 290 -2.55 -6.80 16.80
C ARG A 290 -2.00 -8.17 17.17
N LEU A 291 -1.87 -9.07 16.20
CA LEU A 291 -1.22 -10.36 16.41
C LEU A 291 0.25 -10.19 16.79
N VAL A 292 0.99 -9.32 16.10
CA VAL A 292 2.39 -9.03 16.43
C VAL A 292 2.52 -8.41 17.83
N ASP A 293 1.59 -7.52 18.20
CA ASP A 293 1.56 -6.92 19.54
C ASP A 293 1.26 -7.96 20.62
N ALA A 294 0.33 -8.89 20.36
CA ALA A 294 0.03 -10.00 21.27
C ALA A 294 1.24 -10.96 21.43
N VAL A 295 1.98 -11.23 20.35
CA VAL A 295 3.25 -11.97 20.42
C VAL A 295 4.27 -11.22 21.29
N ALA A 296 4.40 -9.91 21.09
CA ALA A 296 5.30 -9.08 21.88
C ALA A 296 4.94 -9.07 23.37
N ALA A 297 3.65 -9.16 23.69
CA ALA A 297 3.13 -9.25 25.06
C ALA A 297 3.24 -10.67 25.69
N GLY A 298 3.66 -11.67 24.92
CA GLY A 298 3.76 -13.05 25.41
C GLY A 298 2.40 -13.74 25.60
N GLU A 299 1.35 -13.30 24.90
CA GLU A 299 0.05 -13.99 24.91
C GLU A 299 0.17 -15.42 24.36
N ASP A 300 -0.70 -16.32 24.82
CA ASP A 300 -0.87 -17.65 24.21
C ASP A 300 -1.47 -17.50 22.80
N MET A 301 -0.66 -17.83 21.78
CA MET A 301 -1.04 -17.69 20.38
C MET A 301 -2.13 -18.66 19.94
N ASP A 302 -2.25 -19.83 20.57
CA ASP A 302 -3.33 -20.76 20.23
C ASP A 302 -4.66 -20.23 20.76
N ALA A 303 -4.69 -19.74 22.00
CA ALA A 303 -5.86 -19.04 22.56
C ALA A 303 -6.21 -17.77 21.75
N TYR A 304 -5.22 -16.96 21.39
CA TYR A 304 -5.41 -15.75 20.57
C TYR A 304 -6.06 -16.07 19.23
N LEU A 305 -5.55 -17.08 18.51
CA LEU A 305 -6.04 -17.47 17.19
C LEU A 305 -7.44 -18.11 17.26
N GLN A 306 -7.77 -18.79 18.35
CA GLN A 306 -9.14 -19.29 18.60
C GLN A 306 -10.11 -18.12 18.84
N ARG A 307 -9.72 -17.13 19.65
CA ARG A 307 -10.52 -15.93 19.95
C ARG A 307 -10.81 -15.07 18.72
N GLU A 308 -9.79 -14.77 17.91
CA GLU A 308 -9.94 -13.96 16.70
C GLU A 308 -10.65 -14.72 15.55
N GLY A 309 -10.75 -16.04 15.66
CA GLY A 309 -11.29 -16.92 14.64
C GLY A 309 -10.45 -16.97 13.35
N PRO A 310 -10.89 -17.70 12.31
CA PRO A 310 -10.26 -17.60 11.01
C PRO A 310 -10.41 -16.15 10.53
N GLY A 311 -9.29 -15.42 10.38
CA GLY A 311 -9.29 -14.02 9.94
C GLY A 311 -10.02 -13.75 8.61
N ARG A 312 -10.38 -14.80 7.88
CA ARG A 312 -11.39 -14.78 6.83
C ARG A 312 -12.73 -15.15 7.48
N PRO A 313 -13.76 -14.28 7.52
CA PRO A 313 -15.10 -14.76 7.84
C PRO A 313 -15.34 -15.97 6.93
N ARG A 314 -15.67 -17.12 7.55
CA ARG A 314 -16.12 -18.29 6.81
C ARG A 314 -17.09 -17.71 5.79
N ARG A 315 -16.91 -17.99 4.49
CA ARG A 315 -17.90 -17.56 3.51
C ARG A 315 -19.13 -18.37 3.91
N GLU A 316 -19.90 -17.90 4.88
CA GLU A 316 -21.28 -18.25 4.99
C GLU A 316 -21.75 -18.02 3.59
N LYS A 317 -22.12 -19.12 2.93
CA LYS A 317 -22.93 -19.02 1.73
C LYS A 317 -24.05 -18.14 2.23
N LYS A 318 -24.02 -16.84 1.88
CA LYS A 318 -25.16 -15.96 2.10
C LYS A 318 -26.23 -16.63 1.28
N ARG A 319 -26.97 -17.53 1.91
CA ARG A 319 -28.26 -17.97 1.42
C ARG A 319 -28.96 -16.64 1.31
N TRP A 320 -29.21 -16.22 0.08
CA TRP A 320 -29.91 -14.99 -0.15
C TRP A 320 -31.27 -15.20 0.51
N VAL A 321 -31.43 -14.68 1.74
CA VAL A 321 -32.72 -14.66 2.41
C VAL A 321 -33.38 -13.41 1.84
N PRO A 322 -34.47 -13.54 1.09
CA PRO A 322 -35.22 -12.38 0.68
C PRO A 322 -35.55 -11.59 1.95
N VAL A 323 -35.13 -10.33 2.01
CA VAL A 323 -35.60 -9.43 3.06
C VAL A 323 -37.12 -9.39 2.89
N ALA A 324 -37.85 -10.00 3.82
CA ALA A 324 -39.30 -9.87 3.85
C ALA A 324 -39.60 -8.37 3.88
N LYS A 325 -40.21 -7.86 2.81
CA LYS A 325 -40.70 -6.49 2.78
C LYS A 325 -41.53 -6.32 4.05
N LYS A 326 -41.11 -5.43 4.97
CA LYS A 326 -41.96 -5.04 6.10
C LYS A 326 -43.27 -4.55 5.49
N LYS A 327 -44.33 -5.36 5.57
CA LYS A 327 -45.68 -4.91 5.23
C LYS A 327 -45.99 -3.77 6.20
N LYS A 328 -46.19 -2.55 5.67
CA LYS A 328 -46.80 -1.48 6.48
C LYS A 328 -48.13 -2.05 7.01
N PRO A 329 -48.43 -1.94 8.31
CA PRO A 329 -49.78 -2.25 8.77
C PRO A 329 -50.77 -1.34 8.04
N PRO A 330 -51.95 -1.83 7.65
CA PRO A 330 -52.97 -0.97 7.07
C PRO A 330 -53.35 0.13 8.08
N PRO A 331 -53.63 1.36 7.62
CA PRO A 331 -54.11 2.41 8.51
C PRO A 331 -55.39 1.94 9.20
N ALA A 332 -55.50 2.21 10.50
CA ALA A 332 -56.68 1.92 11.29
C ALA A 332 -57.90 2.53 10.60
N ALA A 333 -58.92 1.71 10.35
CA ALA A 333 -60.20 2.21 9.87
C ALA A 333 -60.78 3.11 10.96
N GLU A 334 -60.87 4.41 10.69
CA GLU A 334 -61.70 5.32 11.47
C GLU A 334 -63.14 4.80 11.37
N SER A 335 -63.67 4.35 12.51
CA SER A 335 -65.10 4.14 12.68
C SER A 335 -65.78 5.49 12.52
N LYS A 336 -66.49 5.69 11.40
CA LYS A 336 -67.48 6.75 11.29
C LYS A 336 -68.66 6.38 12.19
N SER A 337 -68.84 7.14 13.26
CA SER A 337 -70.12 7.25 13.96
C SER A 337 -71.06 8.16 13.17
#